data_AF-A0A2L0M086-F1
#
_entry.id   AF-A0A2L0M086-F1
#
_cell.length_a   1.000
_cell.length_b   1.000
_cell.length_c   1.000
_cell.angle_alpha   90.00
_cell.angle_beta   90.00
_cell.angle_gamma   90.00
#
_symmetry.space_group_name_H-M   'P 1'
#
loop_
_entity.id
_entity.type
_entity.pdbx_description
1 polymer ?
#
loop_
_entity_poly.entity_id
_entity_poly.type
_entity_poly.pdbx_seq_one_letter_code
_entity_poly.pdbx_strand_id
1 'polypeptide(L)'
;MRDLARPPALYAGFGCRRGCPVETLAVLLRQTLTSHALPLSALKAIASIEPKAREPGLLALAERLGLPFICFDSSHLATFEPLLSQRSTIAYAQTGCWGVAESAALALAGRSGTEPRLRVPRQGLRGATLALAIGG
;
A
#
# COMPACT_ATOMS: atom_id res chain seq x y z
N MET A 1 8.71 6.86 33.44
CA MET A 1 8.65 5.72 32.49
C MET A 1 7.96 6.19 31.23
N ARG A 2 8.70 6.47 30.15
CA ARG A 2 8.09 6.71 28.84
C ARG A 2 7.46 5.39 28.41
N ASP A 3 6.16 5.39 28.20
CA ASP A 3 5.47 4.31 27.51
C ASP A 3 6.24 4.05 26.20
N LEU A 4 6.89 2.90 26.10
CA LEU A 4 7.53 2.44 24.85
C LEU A 4 6.40 1.98 23.93
N ALA A 5 5.54 2.92 23.54
CA ALA A 5 4.41 2.66 22.67
C ALA A 5 4.96 2.08 21.37
N ARG A 6 4.62 0.82 21.11
CA ARG A 6 4.96 0.13 19.87
C ARG A 6 4.47 1.03 18.71
N PRO A 7 5.29 1.31 17.69
CA PRO A 7 4.85 2.12 16.57
C PRO A 7 3.58 1.49 15.96
N PRO A 8 2.59 2.30 15.54
CA PRO A 8 1.34 1.79 14.99
C PRO A 8 1.64 0.87 13.80
N ALA A 9 0.86 -0.19 13.67
CA ALA A 9 1.00 -1.14 12.57
C ALA A 9 0.82 -0.41 11.22
N LEU A 10 1.79 -0.54 10.34
CA LEU A 10 1.76 0.00 8.98
C LEU A 10 1.26 -1.06 8.00
N TYR A 11 0.46 -0.59 7.06
CA TYR A 11 -0.05 -1.39 5.95
C TYR A 11 0.29 -0.68 4.64
N ALA A 12 0.97 -1.37 3.73
CA ALA A 12 1.40 -0.79 2.47
C ALA A 12 0.46 -1.20 1.34
N GLY A 13 -0.01 -0.23 0.55
CA GLY A 13 -0.72 -0.51 -0.70
C GLY A 13 0.15 -0.14 -1.90
N PHE A 14 0.18 -1.00 -2.90
CA PHE A 14 0.96 -0.83 -4.11
C PHE A 14 0.08 -0.81 -5.37
N GLY A 15 0.44 0.08 -6.28
CA GLY A 15 0.05 0.03 -7.69
C GLY A 15 1.30 -0.03 -8.56
N CYS A 16 1.26 -0.73 -9.70
CA CYS A 16 2.40 -0.75 -10.61
C CYS A 16 1.99 -1.12 -12.04
N ARG A 17 2.84 -0.83 -13.02
CA ARG A 17 2.74 -1.41 -14.36
C ARG A 17 2.96 -2.92 -14.33
N ARG A 18 2.48 -3.65 -15.34
CA ARG A 18 2.73 -5.08 -15.50
C ARG A 18 4.24 -5.34 -15.66
N GLY A 19 4.76 -6.38 -15.02
CA GLY A 19 6.18 -6.74 -15.07
C GLY A 19 7.07 -5.78 -14.28
N CYS A 20 6.52 -5.05 -13.31
CA CYS A 20 7.33 -4.14 -12.51
C CYS A 20 8.37 -4.93 -11.71
N PRO A 21 9.68 -4.62 -11.83
CA PRO A 21 10.72 -5.34 -11.11
C PRO A 21 10.55 -5.20 -9.60
N VAL A 22 10.74 -6.31 -8.87
CA VAL A 22 10.69 -6.32 -7.40
C VAL A 22 11.69 -5.33 -6.79
N GLU A 23 12.83 -5.10 -7.45
CA GLU A 23 13.83 -4.10 -7.06
C GLU A 23 13.25 -2.68 -7.05
N THR A 24 12.40 -2.34 -8.03
CA THR A 24 11.75 -1.03 -8.09
C THR A 24 10.78 -0.85 -6.93
N LEU A 25 9.99 -1.89 -6.63
CA LEU A 25 9.04 -1.88 -5.52
C LEU A 25 9.75 -1.81 -4.16
N ALA A 26 10.84 -2.56 -4.00
CA ALA A 26 11.65 -2.56 -2.78
C ALA A 26 12.36 -1.23 -2.57
N VAL A 27 12.91 -0.61 -3.62
CA VAL A 27 13.51 0.73 -3.55
C VAL A 27 12.46 1.75 -3.15
N LEU A 28 11.29 1.73 -3.78
CA LEU A 28 10.18 2.63 -3.45
C LEU A 28 9.78 2.48 -1.97
N LEU A 29 9.58 1.25 -1.49
CA LEU A 29 9.26 0.99 -0.09
C LEU A 29 10.32 1.53 0.87
N ARG A 30 11.59 1.20 0.65
CA ARG A 30 12.68 1.66 1.52
C ARG A 30 12.79 3.18 1.52
N GLN A 31 12.72 3.83 0.36
CA GLN A 31 12.78 5.28 0.26
C GLN A 31 11.63 5.93 1.01
N THR A 32 10.40 5.44 0.83
CA THR A 32 9.23 5.95 1.55
C THR A 32 9.36 5.76 3.06
N LEU A 33 9.80 4.60 3.53
CA LEU A 33 9.99 4.38 4.96
C LEU A 33 11.08 5.30 5.55
N THR A 34 12.23 5.39 4.90
CA THR A 34 13.35 6.23 5.35
C THR A 34 13.00 7.71 5.38
N SER A 35 12.39 8.24 4.31
CA SER A 35 12.03 9.67 4.23
C SER A 35 10.99 10.09 5.26
N HIS A 36 10.21 9.13 5.79
CA HIS A 36 9.20 9.38 6.81
C HIS A 36 9.62 8.88 8.22
N ALA A 37 10.88 8.46 8.40
CA ALA A 37 11.41 7.92 9.65
C ALA A 37 10.56 6.76 10.22
N LEU A 38 10.05 5.90 9.33
CA LEU A 38 9.21 4.75 9.69
C LEU A 38 10.03 3.46 9.68
N PRO A 39 9.97 2.64 10.74
CA PRO A 39 10.71 1.39 10.78
C PRO A 39 10.01 0.32 9.93
N LEU A 40 10.78 -0.46 9.18
CA LEU A 40 10.26 -1.60 8.41
C LEU A 40 9.54 -2.62 9.31
N SER A 41 9.96 -2.77 10.56
CA SER A 41 9.34 -3.69 11.54
C SER A 41 7.90 -3.35 11.92
N ALA A 42 7.45 -2.12 11.63
CA ALA A 42 6.05 -1.73 11.80
C ALA A 42 5.16 -2.22 10.65
N LEU A 43 5.71 -2.57 9.49
CA LEU A 43 4.95 -3.07 8.35
C LEU A 43 4.40 -4.48 8.64
N LYS A 44 3.09 -4.69 8.46
CA LYS A 44 2.40 -5.95 8.79
C LYS A 44 1.87 -6.72 7.60
N ALA A 45 1.59 -6.04 6.49
CA ALA A 45 1.16 -6.66 5.25
C ALA A 45 1.33 -5.66 4.11
N ILE A 46 1.35 -6.18 2.89
CA ILE A 46 1.26 -5.39 1.67
C ILE A 46 -0.02 -5.74 0.91
N ALA A 47 -0.54 -4.80 0.12
CA ALA A 47 -1.77 -4.99 -0.63
C ALA A 47 -1.74 -4.37 -2.02
N SER A 48 -2.64 -4.83 -2.89
CA SER A 48 -2.90 -4.25 -4.21
C SER A 48 -4.34 -4.51 -4.64
N ILE A 49 -4.64 -4.29 -5.92
CA ILE A 49 -5.92 -4.61 -6.55
C ILE A 49 -5.89 -6.03 -7.16
N GLU A 50 -7.03 -6.72 -7.23
CA GLU A 50 -7.16 -8.11 -7.68
C GLU A 50 -6.46 -8.46 -9.01
N PRO A 51 -6.49 -7.64 -10.08
CA PRO A 51 -5.69 -7.88 -11.28
C PRO A 51 -4.17 -8.04 -11.05
N LYS A 52 -3.68 -7.64 -9.87
CA LYS A 52 -2.28 -7.76 -9.43
C LYS A 52 -1.99 -8.97 -8.54
N ALA A 53 -2.97 -9.83 -8.25
CA ALA A 53 -2.79 -11.01 -7.41
C ALA A 53 -1.67 -11.96 -7.90
N ARG A 54 -1.40 -11.97 -9.21
CA ARG A 54 -0.33 -12.78 -9.84
C ARG A 54 0.83 -11.95 -10.39
N GLU A 55 0.97 -10.69 -9.97
CA GLU A 55 2.08 -9.84 -10.42
C GLU A 55 3.40 -10.33 -9.79
N PRO A 56 4.38 -10.81 -10.58
CA PRO A 56 5.58 -11.44 -10.04
C PRO A 56 6.39 -10.52 -9.11
N GLY A 57 6.47 -9.22 -9.44
CA GLY A 57 7.19 -8.26 -8.63
C GLY A 57 6.60 -8.06 -7.23
N LEU A 58 5.26 -8.08 -7.11
CA LEU A 58 4.57 -7.92 -5.82
C LEU A 58 4.64 -9.19 -4.99
N LEU A 59 4.50 -10.37 -5.63
CA LEU A 59 4.68 -11.66 -4.97
C LEU A 59 6.10 -11.81 -4.42
N ALA A 60 7.11 -11.52 -5.24
CA ALA A 60 8.51 -11.57 -4.81
C ALA A 60 8.82 -10.53 -3.72
N LEU A 61 8.17 -9.36 -3.73
CA LEU A 61 8.31 -8.39 -2.64
C LEU A 61 7.74 -8.95 -1.34
N ALA A 62 6.53 -9.51 -1.38
CA ALA A 62 5.88 -10.11 -0.21
C ALA A 62 6.74 -11.21 0.41
N GLU A 63 7.27 -12.10 -0.44
CA GLU A 63 8.18 -13.17 -0.04
C GLU A 63 9.47 -12.63 0.60
N ARG A 64 10.14 -11.66 -0.03
CA ARG A 64 11.36 -11.02 0.52
C ARG A 64 11.11 -10.36 1.87
N LEU A 65 9.91 -9.84 2.09
CA LEU A 65 9.53 -9.20 3.36
C LEU A 65 9.04 -10.21 4.42
N GLY A 66 8.72 -11.44 4.01
CA GLY A 66 8.03 -12.41 4.88
C GLY A 66 6.65 -11.91 5.33
N LEU A 67 5.97 -11.11 4.49
CA LEU A 67 4.70 -10.48 4.84
C LEU A 67 3.54 -10.99 3.97
N PRO A 68 2.31 -11.04 4.52
CA PRO A 68 1.11 -11.31 3.74
C PRO A 68 0.94 -10.31 2.59
N PHE A 69 0.49 -10.82 1.45
CA PHE A 69 0.03 -10.03 0.31
C PHE A 69 -1.46 -10.25 0.09
N ILE A 70 -2.24 -9.18 0.16
CA ILE A 70 -3.69 -9.22 -0.03
C ILE A 70 -4.10 -8.35 -1.21
N CYS A 71 -4.98 -8.87 -2.06
CA CYS A 71 -5.61 -8.07 -3.10
C CYS A 71 -7.08 -7.84 -2.80
N PHE A 72 -7.60 -6.70 -3.25
CA PHE A 72 -9.01 -6.33 -3.15
C PHE A 72 -9.58 -6.08 -4.55
N ASP A 73 -10.85 -6.36 -4.74
CA ASP A 73 -11.56 -5.98 -5.96
C ASP A 73 -11.75 -4.45 -6.03
N SER A 74 -12.05 -3.94 -7.23
CA SER A 74 -12.20 -2.51 -7.48
C SER A 74 -13.37 -1.88 -6.72
N SER A 75 -14.45 -2.63 -6.51
CA SER A 75 -15.64 -2.14 -5.80
C SER A 75 -15.38 -1.94 -4.31
N HIS A 76 -14.63 -2.84 -3.69
CA HIS A 76 -14.14 -2.68 -2.33
C HIS A 76 -13.19 -1.49 -2.23
N LEU A 77 -12.25 -1.33 -3.16
CA LEU A 77 -11.33 -0.20 -3.13
C LEU A 77 -12.05 1.16 -3.31
N ALA A 78 -13.15 1.20 -4.07
CA ALA A 78 -13.92 2.41 -4.30
C ALA A 78 -14.54 2.98 -3.01
N THR A 79 -14.80 2.17 -1.98
CA THR A 79 -15.34 2.65 -0.70
C THR A 79 -14.36 3.59 0.03
N PHE A 80 -13.08 3.54 -0.32
CA PHE A 80 -12.03 4.39 0.25
C PHE A 80 -11.77 5.66 -0.57
N GLU A 81 -12.50 5.89 -1.67
CA GLU A 81 -12.36 7.08 -2.50
C GLU A 81 -12.40 8.40 -1.70
N PRO A 82 -13.31 8.59 -0.72
CA PRO A 82 -13.37 9.83 0.06
C PRO A 82 -12.11 10.13 0.88
N LEU A 83 -11.27 9.11 1.14
CA LEU A 83 -10.07 9.22 1.97
C LEU A 83 -8.78 9.39 1.14
N LEU A 84 -8.88 9.39 -0.18
CA LEU A 84 -7.72 9.51 -1.06
C LEU A 84 -7.16 10.94 -1.01
N SER A 85 -5.83 11.04 -1.04
CA SER A 85 -5.16 12.34 -1.12
C SER A 85 -5.21 12.92 -2.53
N GLN A 86 -5.43 12.08 -3.55
CA GLN A 86 -5.48 12.45 -4.95
C GLN A 86 -6.25 11.40 -5.78
N ARG A 87 -6.82 11.84 -6.90
CA ARG A 87 -7.46 10.95 -7.89
C ARG A 87 -6.60 10.82 -9.15
N SER A 88 -6.46 9.62 -9.69
CA SER A 88 -5.75 9.32 -10.92
C SER A 88 -6.70 8.80 -12.00
N THR A 89 -6.92 9.62 -13.03
CA THR A 89 -7.72 9.24 -14.22
C THR A 89 -7.17 8.02 -14.94
N ILE A 90 -5.83 7.90 -15.02
CA ILE A 90 -5.15 6.74 -15.61
C ILE A 90 -5.45 5.47 -14.80
N ALA A 91 -5.34 5.53 -13.47
CA ALA A 91 -5.66 4.38 -12.62
C ALA A 91 -7.13 4.00 -12.77
N TYR A 92 -8.04 4.98 -12.78
CA TYR A 92 -9.47 4.73 -12.93
C TYR A 92 -9.80 4.07 -14.27
N ALA A 93 -9.26 4.60 -15.38
CA ALA A 93 -9.48 4.03 -16.71
C ALA A 93 -8.98 2.56 -16.82
N GLN A 94 -7.93 2.20 -16.09
CA GLN A 94 -7.33 0.87 -16.13
C GLN A 94 -7.96 -0.13 -15.16
N THR A 95 -8.50 0.35 -14.03
CA THR A 95 -8.82 -0.50 -12.88
C THR A 95 -10.19 -0.26 -12.28
N GLY A 96 -10.88 0.81 -12.66
CA GLY A 96 -12.09 1.30 -11.98
C GLY A 96 -11.81 1.94 -10.61
N CYS A 97 -10.55 2.08 -10.20
CA CYS A 97 -10.16 2.67 -8.92
C CYS A 97 -9.34 3.96 -9.13
N TRP A 98 -9.72 5.05 -8.47
CA TRP A 98 -9.05 6.34 -8.58
C TRP A 98 -7.64 6.37 -7.96
N GLY A 99 -7.35 5.49 -7.02
CA GLY A 99 -6.06 5.47 -6.32
C GLY A 99 -5.77 4.10 -5.73
N VAL A 100 -5.26 3.17 -6.55
CA VAL A 100 -5.00 1.78 -6.14
C VAL A 100 -4.11 1.68 -4.90
N ALA A 101 -2.98 2.40 -4.86
CA ALA A 101 -2.03 2.30 -3.75
C ALA A 101 -2.64 2.77 -2.42
N GLU A 102 -3.31 3.93 -2.42
CA GLU A 102 -3.95 4.48 -1.21
C GLU A 102 -5.14 3.64 -0.78
N SER A 103 -6.05 3.30 -1.70
CA SER A 103 -7.23 2.49 -1.41
C SER A 103 -6.83 1.12 -0.85
N ALA A 104 -5.83 0.45 -1.45
CA ALA A 104 -5.38 -0.86 -0.98
C ALA A 104 -4.70 -0.78 0.40
N ALA A 105 -3.96 0.29 0.69
CA ALA A 105 -3.38 0.50 2.01
C ALA A 105 -4.49 0.68 3.06
N LEU A 106 -5.49 1.52 2.76
CA LEU A 106 -6.61 1.80 3.64
C LEU A 106 -7.50 0.57 3.87
N ALA A 107 -7.83 -0.17 2.80
CA ALA A 107 -8.60 -1.41 2.88
C ALA A 107 -7.90 -2.45 3.76
N LEU A 108 -6.58 -2.59 3.59
CA LEU A 108 -5.78 -3.49 4.41
C LEU A 108 -5.72 -3.04 5.87
N ALA A 109 -5.56 -1.74 6.13
CA ALA A 109 -5.58 -1.17 7.48
C ALA A 109 -6.95 -1.33 8.16
N GLY A 110 -8.06 -1.18 7.43
CA GLY A 110 -9.42 -1.29 7.96
C GLY A 110 -9.76 -2.68 8.49
N ARG A 111 -9.03 -3.73 8.07
CA ARG A 111 -9.17 -5.09 8.61
C ARG A 111 -8.71 -5.23 10.07
N SER A 112 -8.03 -4.22 10.62
CA SER A 112 -7.64 -4.19 12.04
C SER A 112 -8.79 -3.85 13.00
N GLY A 113 -9.97 -3.47 12.50
CA GLY A 113 -11.15 -3.16 13.31
C GLY A 113 -11.26 -1.71 13.77
N THR A 114 -10.30 -0.88 13.36
CA THR A 114 -10.24 0.56 13.67
C THR A 114 -10.30 1.39 12.38
N GLU A 115 -10.81 2.63 12.45
CA GLU A 115 -10.95 3.50 11.28
C GLU A 115 -9.59 3.76 10.60
N PRO A 116 -9.42 3.36 9.32
CA PRO A 116 -8.13 3.48 8.66
C PRO A 116 -7.86 4.92 8.23
N ARG A 117 -6.58 5.33 8.32
CA ARG A 117 -6.13 6.64 7.83
C ARG A 117 -4.81 6.55 7.06
N LEU A 118 -4.64 7.42 6.07
CA LEU A 118 -3.37 7.55 5.35
C LEU A 118 -2.30 8.10 6.30
N ARG A 119 -1.22 7.34 6.49
CA ARG A 119 -0.02 7.77 7.21
C ARG A 119 0.97 8.45 6.27
N VAL A 120 1.09 7.91 5.06
CA VAL A 120 1.90 8.47 3.97
C VAL A 120 1.08 8.40 2.68
N PRO A 121 0.74 9.56 2.08
CA PRO A 121 0.10 9.61 0.77
C PRO A 121 0.95 8.96 -0.33
N ARG A 122 0.35 8.73 -1.49
CA ARG A 122 0.97 8.10 -2.65
C ARG A 122 2.36 8.68 -2.97
N GLN A 123 3.35 7.81 -2.97
CA GLN A 123 4.71 7.99 -3.49
C GLN A 123 4.84 7.24 -4.82
N GLY A 124 5.69 7.72 -5.74
CA GLY A 124 5.84 7.13 -7.07
C GLY A 124 7.30 6.92 -7.46
N LEU A 125 7.59 5.81 -8.13
CA LEU A 125 8.91 5.52 -8.71
C LEU A 125 8.76 4.62 -9.94
N ARG A 126 9.25 5.07 -11.10
CA ARG A 126 9.39 4.26 -12.34
C ARG A 126 8.16 3.40 -12.69
N GLY A 127 6.96 4.00 -12.61
CA GLY A 127 5.71 3.31 -12.94
C GLY A 127 5.16 2.39 -11.83
N ALA A 128 5.74 2.43 -10.64
CA ALA A 128 5.16 1.92 -9.40
C ALA A 128 4.74 3.07 -8.48
N THR A 129 3.77 2.80 -7.63
CA THR A 129 3.26 3.71 -6.61
C THR A 129 3.00 2.96 -5.32
N LEU A 130 3.25 3.62 -4.19
CA LEU A 130 3.10 3.09 -2.83
C LEU A 130 2.37 4.11 -1.97
N ALA A 131 1.51 3.66 -1.07
CA ALA A 131 1.01 4.45 0.05
C ALA A 131 1.07 3.63 1.34
N LEU A 132 1.10 4.31 2.49
CA LEU A 132 1.08 3.67 3.81
C LEU A 132 -0.14 4.14 4.60
N ALA A 133 -0.86 3.20 5.19
CA ALA A 133 -1.97 3.45 6.09
C ALA A 133 -1.72 2.81 7.47
N ILE A 134 -2.47 3.29 8.45
CA ILE A 134 -2.53 2.75 9.81
C ILE A 134 -3.98 2.53 10.20
N GLY A 135 -4.23 1.55 11.07
CA GLY A 135 -5.49 1.46 11.81
C GLY A 135 -5.58 2.60 12.84
N GLY A 136 -6.80 3.08 13.08
CA GLY A 136 -7.21 4.01 14.14
C GLY A 136 -6.41 3.88 15.41
#